data_AF-A0A154PJK2-F1
#
_entry.id   AF-A0A154PJK2-F1
#
_cell.length_a   1.000
_cell.length_b   1.000
_cell.length_c   1.000
_cell.angle_alpha   90.00
_cell.angle_beta   90.00
_cell.angle_gamma   90.00
#
_symmetry.space_group_name_H-M   'P 1'
#
loop_
_entity.id
_entity.type
_entity.pdbx_description
1 polymer ?
#
loop_
_entity_poly.entity_id
_entity_poly.type
_entity_poly.pdbx_seq_one_letter_code
_entity_poly.pdbx_strand_id
1 'polypeptide(L)'
;MKLKSNPENREVISNEWSKMFQETRNELRRRAKNNILKIQQENRSSFNRHRKEARRYKEEDLVAIKRTQSGPGLKFAHKYEIILRALDSFKVKIGLVIANGRHFENISS
;
A
#
# COMPACT_ATOMS: atom_id res chain seq x y z
N MET A 1 26.59 54.96 -16.94
CA MET A 1 27.63 53.93 -16.71
C MET A 1 27.04 52.57 -17.06
N LYS A 2 27.35 52.02 -18.25
CA LYS A 2 26.85 50.70 -18.63
C LYS A 2 27.61 49.66 -17.80
N LEU A 3 26.98 49.15 -16.74
CA LEU A 3 27.53 48.03 -15.97
C LEU A 3 27.67 46.85 -16.93
N LYS A 4 28.92 46.53 -17.28
CA LYS A 4 29.27 45.39 -18.13
C LYS A 4 28.68 44.16 -17.47
N SER A 5 27.73 43.52 -18.14
CA SER A 5 27.11 42.29 -17.66
C SER A 5 28.17 41.19 -17.72
N ASN A 6 28.97 41.05 -16.65
CA ASN A 6 29.97 40.00 -16.57
C ASN A 6 29.26 38.63 -16.59
N PRO A 7 29.61 37.75 -17.55
CA PRO A 7 28.95 36.46 -17.70
C PRO A 7 29.09 35.59 -16.44
N GLU A 8 30.22 35.71 -15.74
CA GLU A 8 30.49 35.03 -14.47
C GLU A 8 29.46 35.35 -13.39
N ASN A 9 29.03 36.62 -13.27
CA ASN A 9 28.02 37.02 -12.28
C ASN A 9 26.65 36.42 -12.60
N ARG A 10 26.31 36.25 -13.88
CA ARG A 10 25.03 35.62 -14.29
C ARG A 10 25.03 34.13 -13.97
N GLU A 11 26.15 33.46 -14.18
CA GLU A 11 26.31 32.03 -13.90
C GLU A 11 26.20 31.76 -12.40
N VAL A 12 26.87 32.56 -11.57
CA VAL A 12 26.79 32.45 -10.09
C VAL A 12 25.34 32.60 -9.62
N ILE A 13 24.63 33.62 -10.10
CA ILE A 13 23.22 33.84 -9.76
C ILE A 13 22.36 32.66 -10.23
N SER A 14 22.52 32.19 -11.47
CA SER A 14 21.73 31.07 -11.99
C SER A 14 21.94 29.77 -11.20
N ASN A 15 23.18 29.50 -10.82
CA ASN A 15 23.54 28.35 -9.99
C ASN A 15 22.93 28.44 -8.59
N GLU A 16 22.94 29.63 -7.98
CA GLU A 16 22.35 29.84 -6.66
C GLU A 16 20.83 29.69 -6.68
N TRP A 17 20.16 30.22 -7.69
CA TRP A 17 18.72 30.01 -7.89
C TRP A 17 18.37 28.54 -8.08
N SER A 18 19.18 27.81 -8.84
CA SER A 18 19.01 26.37 -9.05
C SER A 18 19.19 25.57 -7.76
N LYS A 19 20.19 25.92 -6.94
CA LYS A 19 20.41 25.31 -5.62
C LYS A 19 19.24 25.57 -4.67
N MET A 20 18.83 26.83 -4.53
CA MET A 20 17.69 27.22 -3.68
C MET A 20 16.40 26.50 -4.08
N PHE A 21 16.16 26.39 -5.38
CA PHE A 21 14.99 25.66 -5.89
C PHE A 21 15.06 24.16 -5.56
N GLN A 22 16.23 23.54 -5.74
CA GLN A 22 16.42 22.13 -5.44
C GLN A 22 16.29 21.84 -3.94
N GLU A 23 16.86 22.69 -3.09
CA GLU A 23 16.73 22.60 -1.63
C GLU A 23 15.26 22.70 -1.19
N THR A 24 14.52 23.67 -1.74
CA THR A 24 13.08 23.83 -1.48
C THR A 24 12.31 22.56 -1.85
N ARG A 25 12.59 21.97 -3.01
CA ARG A 25 11.95 20.72 -3.45
C ARG A 25 12.32 19.54 -2.56
N ASN A 26 13.58 19.45 -2.16
CA ASN A 26 14.05 18.38 -1.28
C ASN A 26 13.37 18.47 0.09
N GLU A 27 13.25 19.68 0.64
CA GLU A 27 12.56 19.91 1.90
C GLU A 27 11.07 19.58 1.80
N LEU A 28 10.40 19.98 0.72
CA LEU A 28 9.01 19.63 0.47
C LEU A 28 8.81 18.11 0.39
N ARG A 29 9.66 17.41 -0.38
CA ARG A 29 9.62 15.94 -0.49
C ARG A 29 9.88 15.25 0.84
N ARG A 30 10.85 15.75 1.61
CA ARG A 30 11.17 15.22 2.95
C ARG A 30 9.97 15.35 3.89
N ARG A 31 9.33 16.51 3.92
CA ARG A 31 8.10 16.74 4.72
C ARG A 31 6.96 15.84 4.28
N ALA A 32 6.70 15.76 2.97
CA ALA A 32 5.66 14.90 2.42
C ALA A 32 5.89 13.43 2.78
N LYS A 33 7.14 12.94 2.61
CA LYS A 33 7.53 11.58 2.98
C LYS A 33 7.28 11.30 4.46
N ASN A 34 7.70 12.21 5.34
CA ASN A 34 7.49 12.05 6.78
C ASN A 34 6.00 12.00 7.15
N ASN A 35 5.17 12.85 6.53
CA ASN A 35 3.73 12.87 6.77
C ASN A 35 3.06 11.57 6.30
N ILE A 36 3.41 11.09 5.11
CA ILE A 36 2.88 9.82 4.57
C ILE A 36 3.28 8.67 5.49
N LEU A 37 4.55 8.61 5.92
CA LEU A 37 5.02 7.57 6.83
C LEU A 37 4.27 7.59 8.17
N LYS A 38 4.01 8.77 8.72
CA LYS A 38 3.22 8.93 9.94
C LYS A 38 1.81 8.35 9.77
N ILE A 39 1.12 8.73 8.69
CA ILE A 39 -0.23 8.23 8.38
C ILE A 39 -0.22 6.72 8.18
N GLN A 40 0.76 6.18 7.44
CA GLN A 40 0.89 4.74 7.24
C GLN A 40 1.11 3.99 8.57
N GLN A 41 1.91 4.54 9.47
CA GLN A 41 2.16 3.95 10.78
C GLN A 41 0.90 3.98 11.66
N GLU A 42 0.14 5.08 11.64
CA GLU A 42 -1.15 5.21 12.33
C GLU A 42 -2.17 4.22 11.76
N ASN A 43 -2.29 4.14 10.44
CA ASN A 43 -3.15 3.19 9.75
C ASN A 43 -2.79 1.73 10.10
N ARG A 44 -1.49 1.41 10.11
CA ARG A 44 -1.00 0.07 10.50
C ARG A 44 -1.35 -0.25 11.95
N SER A 45 -1.15 0.69 12.86
CA SER A 45 -1.45 0.52 14.29
C SER A 45 -2.95 0.34 14.53
N SER A 46 -3.77 1.18 13.89
CA SER A 46 -5.23 1.10 13.95
C SER A 46 -5.74 -0.23 13.37
N PHE A 47 -5.25 -0.62 12.19
CA PHE A 47 -5.60 -1.89 11.58
C PHE A 47 -5.22 -3.07 12.48
N ASN A 48 -3.99 -3.10 12.98
CA ASN A 48 -3.51 -4.17 13.86
C ASN A 48 -4.33 -4.28 15.15
N ARG A 49 -4.77 -3.14 15.72
CA ARG A 49 -5.61 -3.13 16.93
C ARG A 49 -6.97 -3.81 16.72
N HIS A 50 -7.58 -3.64 15.55
CA HIS A 50 -8.91 -4.18 15.24
C HIS A 50 -8.87 -5.50 14.47
N ARG A 51 -7.68 -5.92 14.01
CA ARG A 51 -7.50 -7.13 13.23
C ARG A 51 -7.65 -8.35 14.15
N LYS A 52 -8.53 -9.27 13.75
CA LYS A 52 -8.58 -10.63 14.32
C LYS A 52 -7.43 -11.45 13.75
N GLU A 53 -6.76 -12.22 14.61
CA GLU A 53 -5.73 -13.14 14.16
C GLU A 53 -6.27 -14.07 13.08
N ALA A 54 -5.43 -14.36 12.08
CA ALA A 54 -5.79 -15.29 11.03
C ALA A 54 -5.95 -16.69 11.65
N ARG A 55 -7.06 -17.36 11.34
CA ARG A 55 -7.29 -18.74 11.78
C ARG A 55 -6.21 -19.62 11.17
N ARG A 56 -5.42 -20.29 12.02
CA ARG A 56 -4.43 -21.28 11.60
C ARG A 56 -5.15 -22.62 11.44
N TYR A 57 -4.99 -23.23 10.26
CA TYR A 57 -5.51 -24.55 9.97
C TYR A 57 -4.35 -25.56 10.05
N LYS A 58 -4.63 -26.75 10.59
CA LYS A 58 -3.75 -27.91 10.53
C LYS A 58 -4.11 -28.74 9.30
N GLU A 59 -3.17 -29.55 8.83
CA GLU A 59 -3.48 -30.55 7.81
C GLU A 59 -4.64 -31.43 8.30
N GLU A 60 -5.52 -31.81 7.36
CA GLU A 60 -6.75 -32.58 7.61
C GLU A 60 -7.91 -31.83 8.29
N ASP A 61 -7.75 -30.54 8.67
CA ASP A 61 -8.87 -29.76 9.19
C ASP A 61 -9.99 -29.63 8.14
N LEU A 62 -11.24 -29.89 8.54
CA LEU A 62 -12.40 -29.64 7.70
C LEU A 62 -12.66 -28.13 7.59
N VAL A 63 -12.53 -27.60 6.38
CA VAL A 63 -12.72 -26.19 6.07
C VAL A 63 -13.82 -26.01 5.04
N ALA A 64 -14.68 -25.01 5.27
CA ALA A 64 -15.72 -24.63 4.32
C ALA A 64 -15.29 -23.35 3.58
N ILE A 65 -15.27 -23.38 2.25
CA ILE A 65 -14.97 -22.20 1.44
C ILE A 65 -16.22 -21.33 1.33
N LYS A 66 -16.10 -20.09 1.79
CA LYS A 66 -17.15 -19.09 1.65
C LYS A 66 -17.11 -18.51 0.23
N ARG A 67 -18.29 -18.30 -0.34
CA ARG A 67 -18.46 -17.57 -1.60
C ARG A 67 -18.00 -16.12 -1.44
N THR A 68 -17.22 -15.64 -2.41
CA THR A 68 -16.68 -14.26 -2.43
C THR A 68 -17.45 -13.33 -3.36
N GLN A 69 -18.14 -13.84 -4.37
CA GLN A 69 -18.90 -13.05 -5.34
C GLN A 69 -20.40 -13.04 -5.01
N SER A 70 -20.98 -11.84 -4.92
CA SER A 70 -22.42 -11.63 -4.81
C SER A 70 -23.00 -11.25 -6.17
N GLY A 71 -24.11 -11.87 -6.57
CA GLY A 71 -24.81 -11.60 -7.83
C GLY A 71 -26.33 -11.73 -7.65
N PRO A 72 -27.12 -11.24 -8.61
CA PRO A 72 -28.58 -11.36 -8.57
C PRO A 72 -29.00 -12.83 -8.46
N GLY A 73 -29.99 -13.13 -7.60
CA GLY A 73 -30.43 -14.50 -7.32
C GLY A 73 -29.63 -15.26 -6.24
N LEU A 74 -28.50 -14.72 -5.78
CA LEU A 74 -27.63 -15.40 -4.80
C LEU A 74 -27.97 -15.09 -3.33
N LYS A 75 -29.02 -14.29 -3.07
CA LYS A 75 -29.48 -13.93 -1.72
C LYS A 75 -29.97 -15.13 -0.90
N PHE A 76 -30.55 -16.13 -1.57
CA PHE A 76 -31.08 -17.35 -0.95
C PHE A 76 -30.20 -18.59 -1.17
N ALA A 77 -29.10 -18.45 -1.93
CA ALA A 77 -28.19 -19.56 -2.18
C ALA A 77 -27.26 -19.81 -0.98
N HIS A 78 -26.79 -21.05 -0.83
CA HIS A 78 -25.89 -21.42 0.25
C HIS A 78 -24.64 -20.52 0.27
N LYS A 79 -24.25 -20.10 1.47
CA LYS A 79 -23.13 -19.17 1.72
C LYS A 79 -21.76 -19.85 1.59
N TYR A 80 -21.73 -21.16 1.77
CA TYR A 80 -20.57 -22.03 1.65
C TYR A 80 -20.89 -23.08 0.59
N GLU A 81 -20.00 -23.24 -0.40
CA GLU A 81 -20.25 -24.13 -1.53
C GLU A 81 -19.53 -25.47 -1.38
N ILE A 82 -18.37 -25.51 -0.72
CA ILE A 82 -17.50 -26.69 -0.72
C ILE A 82 -16.87 -26.88 0.67
N ILE A 83 -16.93 -28.12 1.17
CA ILE A 83 -16.18 -28.59 2.34
C ILE A 83 -14.95 -29.34 1.83
N LEU A 84 -13.76 -28.94 2.28
CA LEU A 84 -12.48 -29.54 1.91
C LEU A 84 -11.65 -29.84 3.15
N ARG A 85 -10.65 -30.72 2.99
CA ARG A 85 -9.58 -30.90 3.97
C ARG A 85 -8.48 -29.89 3.70
N ALA A 86 -8.03 -29.22 4.75
CA ALA A 86 -6.89 -28.31 4.66
C ALA A 86 -5.62 -29.11 4.31
N LEU A 87 -4.98 -28.73 3.22
CA LEU A 87 -3.63 -29.19 2.85
C LEU A 87 -2.66 -28.04 3.08
N ASP A 88 -1.38 -28.31 3.31
CA ASP A 88 -0.40 -27.22 3.53
C ASP A 88 -0.34 -26.20 2.37
N SER A 89 -0.64 -26.64 1.14
CA SER A 89 -0.75 -25.80 -0.06
C SER A 89 -1.97 -24.86 -0.08
N PHE A 90 -2.96 -25.04 0.79
CA PHE A 90 -4.15 -24.18 0.89
C PHE A 90 -3.85 -22.80 1.50
N LYS A 91 -2.75 -22.69 2.28
CA LYS A 91 -2.29 -21.43 2.89
C LYS A 91 -2.02 -20.33 1.84
N VAL A 92 -1.53 -20.71 0.67
CA VAL A 92 -1.15 -19.78 -0.41
C VAL A 92 -2.39 -19.25 -1.15
N LYS A 93 -3.38 -20.12 -1.40
CA LYS A 93 -4.54 -19.79 -2.24
C LYS A 93 -5.57 -18.89 -1.54
N ILE A 94 -5.80 -19.08 -0.23
CA ILE A 94 -6.69 -18.20 0.55
C ILE A 94 -6.07 -16.80 0.71
N GLY A 95 -4.76 -16.71 0.92
CA GLY A 95 -4.05 -15.43 0.99
C GLY A 95 -4.16 -14.63 -0.32
N LEU A 96 -4.03 -15.31 -1.46
CA LEU A 96 -4.12 -14.68 -2.79
C LEU A 96 -5.55 -14.21 -3.13
N VAL A 97 -6.58 -14.99 -2.78
CA VAL A 97 -7.99 -14.63 -3.06
C VAL A 97 -8.47 -13.48 -2.16
N ILE A 98 -8.03 -13.41 -0.90
CA ILE A 98 -8.35 -12.28 -0.02
C ILE A 98 -7.59 -11.01 -0.44
N ALA A 99 -6.36 -11.14 -0.96
CA ALA A 99 -5.60 -10.04 -1.53
C ALA A 99 -6.21 -9.52 -2.85
N ASN A 100 -6.73 -10.40 -3.72
CA ASN A 100 -7.36 -9.99 -4.98
C ASN A 100 -8.74 -9.33 -4.80
N GLY A 101 -9.42 -9.54 -3.66
CA GLY A 101 -10.69 -8.87 -3.32
C GLY A 101 -10.55 -7.58 -2.50
N ARG A 102 -9.33 -7.21 -2.10
CA ARG A 102 -9.03 -5.92 -1.47
C ARG A 102 -7.87 -5.31 -2.23
N HIS A 103 -8.16 -4.32 -3.07
CA HIS A 103 -7.16 -3.39 -3.61
C HIS A 103 -6.27 -2.88 -2.45
N PHE A 104 -5.17 -3.57 -2.22
CA PHE A 104 -3.98 -3.03 -1.59
C PHE A 104 -3.04 -2.79 -2.76
N GLU A 105 -3.00 -1.54 -3.21
CA GLU A 105 -1.84 -1.04 -3.93
C GLU A 105 -0.62 -1.19 -3.00
N ASN A 106 0.07 -2.31 -3.14
CA ASN A 106 1.44 -2.44 -2.70
C ASN A 106 2.28 -2.36 -3.97
N ILE A 107 2.76 -1.16 -4.30
CA ILE A 107 4.03 -1.01 -5.01
C ILE A 107 4.84 0.05 -4.26
N SER A 108 5.71 -0.44 -3.38
CA SER A 108 7.04 0.13 -3.19
C SER A 108 8.05 -0.83 -3.82
N SER A 109 8.57 -0.45 -4.97
CA SER A 109 9.98 -0.57 -5.37
C SER A 109 10.24 0.58 -6.33
#